data_AF-V9L333-F1
#
_entry.id   AF-V9L333-F1
#
_cell.length_a   1.000
_cell.length_b   1.000
_cell.length_c   1.000
_cell.angle_alpha   90.00
_cell.angle_beta   90.00
_cell.angle_gamma   90.00
#
_symmetry.space_group_name_H-M   'P 1'
#
loop_
_entity.id
_entity.type
_entity.pdbx_description
1 polymer ?
#
loop_
_entity_poly.entity_id
_entity_poly.type
_entity_poly.pdbx_seq_one_letter_code
_entity_poly.pdbx_strand_id
1 'polypeptide(L)'
;REVRWPPPSRIEALELLGASFANDRENYDIEKTYHYLYLAMLERHRDPGNPIEKVTLPSLEAYSGRTECRTPQELETIRQDRDALHMEGLIVRERILGSENIDVSHPIIYRGAVYADNMEFEQCNKLWLHALQLRQKGNRNIHKDLLRFAQVFSQMIHLNEPVKPTDIENVLNCSVLEIERGLARIKSPVEMDIQAALDNYESTVFTFLYLVCISTKTQCSESERARINKQIYNLIHLDPRTREGSSLLHLAVNPGTPVDDFHTNDVCCFPNAQVTKLLLDCGADTNAVDAEGNSPLHVIVQYNRPISDFLTLHAIIVSLVEAGAHADMTNKQGKTPLDKSTTGVSEILLKTQMKMSLKCLAARAVRTYNINYKRQIPHTLEEHTRI
;
A
#
# COMPACT_ATOMS: atom_id res chain seq x y z
N ARG A 1 43.38 27.55 -12.85
CA ARG A 1 43.97 26.20 -12.68
C ARG A 1 42.89 25.21 -13.05
N GLU A 2 42.96 24.62 -14.24
CA GLU A 2 42.02 23.57 -14.65
C GLU A 2 42.20 22.37 -13.73
N VAL A 3 41.14 21.99 -13.02
CA VAL A 3 41.12 20.76 -12.23
C VAL A 3 41.10 19.60 -13.23
N ARG A 4 42.25 18.97 -13.48
CA ARG A 4 42.32 17.72 -14.25
C ARG A 4 41.80 16.58 -13.37
N TRP A 5 40.55 16.22 -13.57
CA TRP A 5 39.97 15.02 -13.00
C TRP A 5 40.63 13.75 -13.58
N PRO A 6 40.72 12.66 -12.81
CA PRO A 6 41.07 11.36 -13.37
C PRO A 6 40.12 11.00 -14.55
N PRO A 7 40.61 10.35 -15.61
CA PRO A 7 39.79 10.01 -16.78
C PRO A 7 38.45 9.30 -16.44
N PRO A 8 38.39 8.33 -15.49
CA PRO A 8 37.12 7.70 -15.10
C PRO A 8 36.11 8.68 -14.51
N SER A 9 36.56 9.58 -13.63
CA SER A 9 35.70 10.56 -12.96
C SER A 9 35.11 11.59 -13.93
N ARG A 10 35.85 11.96 -14.98
CA ARG A 10 35.35 12.86 -16.03
C ARG A 10 34.28 12.18 -16.89
N ILE A 11 34.48 10.91 -17.25
CA ILE A 11 33.50 10.14 -18.03
C ILE A 11 32.20 10.00 -17.24
N GLU A 12 32.27 9.54 -16.00
CA GLU A 12 31.08 9.36 -15.15
C GLU A 12 30.36 10.69 -14.90
N ALA A 13 31.09 11.80 -14.77
CA ALA A 13 30.47 13.13 -14.64
C ALA A 13 29.68 13.53 -15.90
N LEU A 14 30.22 13.27 -17.10
CA LEU A 14 29.51 13.51 -18.36
C LEU A 14 28.29 12.61 -18.50
N GLU A 15 28.42 11.32 -18.15
CA GLU A 15 27.32 10.36 -18.17
C GLU A 15 26.19 10.77 -17.23
N LEU A 16 26.53 11.13 -15.99
CA LEU A 16 25.56 11.57 -14.99
C LEU A 16 24.93 12.91 -15.36
N LEU A 17 25.68 13.82 -15.97
CA LEU A 17 25.15 15.09 -16.49
C LEU A 17 24.12 14.84 -17.60
N GLY A 18 24.45 13.99 -18.58
CA GLY A 18 23.52 13.59 -19.64
C GLY A 18 22.27 12.92 -19.07
N ALA A 19 22.44 11.96 -18.16
CA ALA A 19 21.33 11.29 -17.47
C ALA A 19 20.42 12.23 -16.68
N SER A 20 20.98 13.32 -16.13
CA SER A 20 20.21 14.32 -15.39
C SER A 20 19.27 15.10 -16.31
N PHE A 21 19.73 15.53 -17.48
CA PHE A 21 18.89 16.24 -18.46
C PHE A 21 17.72 15.38 -18.99
N ALA A 22 17.85 14.06 -18.97
CA ALA A 22 16.85 13.14 -19.52
C ALA A 22 15.56 13.11 -18.72
N ASN A 23 15.63 13.26 -17.38
CA ASN A 23 14.54 12.99 -16.45
C ASN A 23 14.43 14.05 -15.34
N ASP A 24 14.84 15.28 -15.62
CA ASP A 24 14.68 16.42 -14.71
C ASP A 24 13.41 17.21 -15.02
N ARG A 25 12.76 17.75 -13.99
CA ARG A 25 11.52 18.51 -14.15
C ARG A 25 11.75 19.91 -14.71
N GLU A 26 12.83 20.57 -14.30
CA GLU A 26 13.07 22.00 -14.57
C GLU A 26 14.02 22.20 -15.75
N ASN A 27 15.00 21.32 -15.88
CA ASN A 27 16.09 21.43 -16.83
C ASN A 27 15.99 20.39 -17.95
N TYR A 28 14.83 19.79 -18.17
CA TYR A 28 14.62 18.76 -19.20
C TYR A 28 15.18 19.17 -20.58
N ASP A 29 16.12 18.39 -21.11
CA ASP A 29 16.72 18.63 -22.42
C ASP A 29 17.26 17.34 -23.05
N ILE A 30 16.50 16.77 -23.99
CA ILE A 30 16.85 15.49 -24.60
C ILE A 30 18.04 15.60 -25.57
N GLU A 31 18.27 16.79 -26.15
CA GLU A 31 19.41 17.01 -27.04
C GLU A 31 20.70 17.08 -26.23
N LYS A 32 20.68 17.79 -25.08
CA LYS A 32 21.80 17.77 -24.13
C LYS A 32 22.04 16.39 -23.54
N THR A 33 20.97 15.62 -23.28
CA THR A 33 21.08 14.23 -22.85
C THR A 33 21.94 13.44 -23.83
N TYR A 34 21.55 13.42 -25.11
CA TYR A 34 22.32 12.74 -26.16
C TYR A 34 23.74 13.28 -26.26
N HIS A 35 23.90 14.60 -26.28
CA HIS A 35 25.19 15.27 -26.42
C HIS A 35 26.20 14.82 -25.36
N TYR A 36 25.81 14.87 -24.07
CA TYR A 36 26.72 14.51 -22.99
C TYR A 36 26.98 13.00 -22.90
N LEU A 37 25.96 12.16 -23.16
CA LEU A 37 26.17 10.71 -23.24
C LEU A 37 27.11 10.33 -24.39
N TYR A 38 26.99 10.98 -25.55
CA TYR A 38 27.86 10.75 -26.70
C TYR A 38 29.30 11.23 -26.43
N LEU A 39 29.47 12.41 -25.81
CA LEU A 39 30.78 12.88 -25.37
C LEU A 39 31.45 11.90 -24.40
N ALA A 40 30.70 11.32 -23.46
CA ALA A 40 31.22 10.29 -22.58
C ALA A 40 31.64 9.03 -23.35
N MET A 41 30.86 8.58 -24.35
CA MET A 41 31.24 7.45 -25.19
C MET A 41 32.54 7.71 -25.96
N LEU A 42 32.73 8.92 -26.49
CA LEU A 42 33.96 9.30 -27.19
C LEU A 42 35.18 9.28 -26.25
N GLU A 43 35.03 9.76 -25.01
CA GLU A 43 36.13 9.72 -24.03
C GLU A 43 36.44 8.26 -23.61
N ARG A 44 35.43 7.37 -23.50
CA ARG A 44 35.65 5.93 -23.26
C ARG A 44 36.42 5.25 -24.39
N HIS A 45 36.16 5.63 -25.64
CA HIS A 45 36.76 5.04 -26.84
C HIS A 45 37.91 5.88 -27.42
N ARG A 46 38.46 6.80 -26.63
CA ARG A 46 39.52 7.71 -27.06
C ARG A 46 40.79 6.99 -27.49
N ASP A 47 41.10 5.87 -26.83
CA ASP A 47 42.13 4.91 -27.24
C ASP A 47 41.45 3.62 -27.73
N PRO A 48 41.31 3.41 -29.06
CA PRO A 48 40.63 2.24 -29.60
C PRO A 48 41.26 0.90 -29.21
N GLY A 49 42.55 0.89 -28.84
CA GLY A 49 43.25 -0.32 -28.40
C GLY A 49 43.01 -0.69 -26.93
N ASN A 50 42.46 0.22 -26.14
CA ASN A 50 42.20 0.03 -24.71
C ASN A 50 40.98 0.85 -24.24
N PRO A 51 39.76 0.52 -24.74
CA PRO A 51 38.55 1.26 -24.37
C PRO A 51 38.20 1.06 -22.89
N ILE A 52 37.69 2.11 -22.26
CA ILE A 52 37.22 2.05 -20.86
C ILE A 52 35.82 1.45 -20.84
N GLU A 53 35.73 0.16 -20.54
CA GLU A 53 34.48 -0.58 -20.51
C GLU A 53 33.52 -0.11 -19.40
N LYS A 54 32.22 -0.31 -19.64
CA LYS A 54 31.16 -0.11 -18.66
C LYS A 54 30.90 -1.41 -17.90
N VAL A 55 30.63 -1.30 -16.60
CA VAL A 55 30.03 -2.39 -15.82
C VAL A 55 28.51 -2.26 -15.95
N THR A 56 27.92 -2.96 -16.92
CA THR A 56 26.48 -2.86 -17.22
C THR A 56 25.63 -3.55 -16.16
N LEU A 57 24.53 -2.90 -15.78
CA LEU A 57 23.49 -3.53 -14.98
C LEU A 57 22.71 -4.58 -15.80
N PRO A 58 22.12 -5.60 -15.16
CA PRO A 58 21.19 -6.50 -15.83
C PRO A 58 20.02 -5.74 -16.47
N SER A 59 19.47 -6.29 -17.56
CA SER A 59 18.24 -5.77 -18.15
C SER A 59 17.10 -5.83 -17.13
N LEU A 60 16.34 -4.74 -17.03
CA LEU A 60 15.19 -4.60 -16.14
C LEU A 60 13.94 -4.31 -16.98
N GLU A 61 12.85 -5.03 -16.70
CA GLU A 61 11.55 -4.76 -17.35
C GLU A 61 11.06 -3.33 -17.11
N ALA A 62 11.40 -2.74 -15.96
CA ALA A 62 11.08 -1.34 -15.65
C ALA A 62 11.70 -0.34 -16.64
N TYR A 63 12.84 -0.68 -17.24
CA TYR A 63 13.50 0.12 -18.27
C TYR A 63 13.27 -0.44 -19.67
N SER A 64 12.07 -0.98 -19.91
CA SER A 64 11.64 -1.57 -21.19
C SER A 64 12.54 -2.74 -21.65
N GLY A 65 13.14 -3.46 -20.71
CA GLY A 65 14.05 -4.57 -21.00
C GLY A 65 15.38 -4.14 -21.65
N ARG A 66 15.71 -2.84 -21.60
CA ARG A 66 16.92 -2.29 -22.22
C ARG A 66 18.15 -2.54 -21.37
N THR A 67 19.29 -2.66 -22.05
CA THR A 67 20.63 -2.61 -21.45
C THR A 67 21.33 -1.33 -21.91
N GLU A 68 22.16 -0.77 -21.04
CA GLU A 68 22.92 0.46 -21.34
C GLU A 68 23.74 0.33 -22.63
N CYS A 69 23.71 1.37 -23.47
CA CYS A 69 24.54 1.44 -24.66
C CYS A 69 26.03 1.40 -24.30
N ARG A 70 26.79 0.55 -24.97
CA ARG A 70 28.23 0.35 -24.73
C ARG A 70 29.10 1.07 -25.74
N THR A 71 28.57 1.34 -26.94
CA THR A 71 29.32 1.93 -28.05
C THR A 71 28.66 3.22 -28.56
N PRO A 72 29.43 4.14 -29.19
CA PRO A 72 28.86 5.32 -29.86
C PRO A 72 27.81 4.95 -30.91
N GLN A 73 27.99 3.83 -31.61
CA GLN A 73 27.07 3.34 -32.64
C GLN A 73 25.73 2.92 -32.03
N GLU A 74 25.74 2.16 -30.93
CA GLU A 74 24.51 1.82 -30.21
C GLU A 74 23.77 3.07 -29.75
N LEU A 75 24.48 4.07 -29.21
CA LEU A 75 23.86 5.32 -28.78
C LEU A 75 23.26 6.11 -29.97
N GLU A 76 23.94 6.15 -31.13
CA GLU A 76 23.43 6.81 -32.33
C GLU A 76 22.15 6.13 -32.86
N THR A 77 22.01 4.80 -32.71
CA THR A 77 20.77 4.10 -33.13
C THR A 77 19.53 4.57 -32.37
N ILE A 78 19.69 5.05 -31.13
CA ILE A 78 18.58 5.51 -30.29
C ILE A 78 18.44 7.03 -30.24
N ARG A 79 19.26 7.77 -31.00
CA ARG A 79 19.31 9.24 -30.96
C ARG A 79 17.97 9.92 -31.20
N GLN A 80 17.16 9.36 -32.10
CA GLN A 80 15.85 9.90 -32.46
C GLN A 80 14.71 9.34 -31.60
N ASP A 81 15.02 8.33 -30.77
CA ASP A 81 14.06 7.69 -29.87
C ASP A 81 14.17 8.35 -28.48
N ARG A 82 13.25 9.27 -28.20
CA ARG A 82 13.24 10.03 -26.95
C ARG A 82 13.03 9.13 -25.74
N ASP A 83 12.17 8.12 -25.88
CA ASP A 83 11.84 7.18 -24.81
C ASP A 83 13.05 6.32 -24.44
N ALA A 84 13.73 5.80 -25.47
CA ALA A 84 14.98 5.07 -25.28
C ALA A 84 16.06 5.92 -24.59
N LEU A 85 16.18 7.21 -24.93
CA LEU A 85 17.11 8.12 -24.25
C LEU A 85 16.71 8.42 -22.80
N HIS A 86 15.41 8.49 -22.48
CA HIS A 86 14.95 8.61 -21.10
C HIS A 86 15.34 7.39 -20.28
N MET A 87 15.12 6.19 -20.81
CA MET A 87 15.52 4.93 -20.16
C MET A 87 17.03 4.79 -20.04
N GLU A 88 17.79 5.14 -21.07
CA GLU A 88 19.26 5.18 -21.03
C GLU A 88 19.74 6.08 -19.88
N GLY A 89 19.14 7.26 -19.72
CA GLY A 89 19.44 8.15 -18.60
C GLY A 89 19.17 7.54 -17.22
N LEU A 90 18.06 6.82 -17.05
CA LEU A 90 17.75 6.14 -15.78
C LEU A 90 18.76 5.01 -15.47
N ILE A 91 19.07 4.18 -16.47
CA ILE A 91 20.05 3.07 -16.36
C ILE A 91 21.43 3.61 -16.00
N VAL A 92 21.91 4.63 -16.72
CA VAL A 92 23.21 5.28 -16.48
C VAL A 92 23.28 5.82 -15.06
N ARG A 93 22.22 6.50 -14.60
CA ARG A 93 22.17 7.08 -13.25
C ARG A 93 22.20 5.99 -12.18
N GLU A 94 21.43 4.93 -12.33
CA GLU A 94 21.41 3.82 -11.37
C GLU A 94 22.76 3.09 -11.31
N ARG A 95 23.42 2.87 -12.46
CA ARG A 95 24.76 2.28 -12.51
C ARG A 95 25.78 3.12 -11.75
N ILE A 96 25.82 4.43 -12.00
CA ILE A 96 26.86 5.32 -11.47
C ILE A 96 26.64 5.60 -9.97
N LEU A 97 25.41 5.90 -9.58
CA LEU A 97 25.10 6.26 -8.19
C LEU A 97 24.89 5.05 -7.28
N GLY A 98 24.50 3.91 -7.86
CA GLY A 98 24.14 2.68 -7.14
C GLY A 98 22.71 2.69 -6.60
N SER A 99 22.13 1.50 -6.47
CA SER A 99 20.72 1.29 -6.07
C SER A 99 20.35 1.85 -4.70
N GLU A 100 21.33 2.05 -3.80
CA GLU A 100 21.10 2.56 -2.44
C GLU A 100 21.06 4.09 -2.38
N ASN A 101 21.42 4.78 -3.47
CA ASN A 101 21.48 6.23 -3.50
C ASN A 101 20.09 6.86 -3.65
N ILE A 102 19.80 7.85 -2.81
CA ILE A 102 18.52 8.56 -2.77
C ILE A 102 18.16 9.24 -4.10
N ASP A 103 19.17 9.69 -4.84
CA ASP A 103 19.01 10.49 -6.07
C ASP A 103 18.66 9.64 -7.29
N VAL A 104 18.63 8.31 -7.15
CA VAL A 104 18.20 7.37 -8.21
C VAL A 104 16.68 7.31 -8.31
N SER A 105 15.98 7.26 -7.17
CA SER A 105 14.53 7.00 -7.15
C SER A 105 13.69 8.15 -7.72
N HIS A 106 14.09 9.41 -7.50
CA HIS A 106 13.27 10.57 -7.86
C HIS A 106 13.03 10.71 -9.39
N PRO A 107 14.06 10.63 -10.26
CA PRO A 107 13.86 10.66 -11.71
C PRO A 107 13.01 9.50 -12.24
N ILE A 108 13.10 8.31 -11.63
CA ILE A 108 12.28 7.14 -12.00
C ILE A 108 10.81 7.43 -11.69
N ILE A 109 10.52 7.95 -10.50
CA ILE A 109 9.15 8.35 -10.11
C ILE A 109 8.61 9.43 -11.05
N TYR A 110 9.43 10.44 -11.36
CA TYR A 110 9.04 11.52 -12.27
C TYR A 110 8.70 10.98 -13.66
N ARG A 111 9.54 10.12 -14.24
CA ARG A 111 9.26 9.49 -15.55
C ARG A 111 7.98 8.65 -15.51
N GLY A 112 7.74 7.91 -14.44
CA GLY A 112 6.49 7.17 -14.26
C GLY A 112 5.26 8.09 -14.22
N ALA A 113 5.36 9.26 -13.57
CA ALA A 113 4.28 10.25 -13.57
C ALA A 113 3.99 10.79 -14.99
N VAL A 114 5.03 11.04 -15.79
CA VAL A 114 4.88 11.44 -17.20
C VAL A 114 4.14 10.36 -18.01
N TYR A 115 4.41 9.07 -17.77
CA TYR A 115 3.64 7.99 -18.40
C TYR A 115 2.19 7.96 -17.94
N ALA A 116 1.93 8.15 -16.64
CA ALA A 116 0.56 8.21 -16.12
C ALA A 116 -0.25 9.36 -16.76
N ASP A 117 0.36 10.54 -16.90
CA ASP A 117 -0.25 11.70 -17.57
C ASP A 117 -0.58 11.42 -19.04
N ASN A 118 0.22 10.57 -19.70
CA ASN A 118 0.00 10.10 -21.07
C ASN A 118 -0.91 8.85 -21.16
N MET A 119 -1.51 8.40 -20.06
CA MET A 119 -2.34 7.19 -19.95
C MET A 119 -1.57 5.87 -20.22
N GLU A 120 -0.23 5.89 -20.18
CA GLU A 120 0.64 4.73 -20.30
C GLU A 120 0.84 4.05 -18.93
N PHE A 121 -0.27 3.63 -18.31
CA PHE A 121 -0.28 3.13 -16.92
C PHE A 121 0.63 1.92 -16.71
N GLU A 122 0.77 1.04 -17.70
CA GLU A 122 1.64 -0.13 -17.56
C GLU A 122 3.11 0.26 -17.36
N GLN A 123 3.62 1.25 -18.09
CA GLN A 123 5.01 1.70 -17.94
C GLN A 123 5.20 2.49 -16.65
N CYS A 124 4.20 3.30 -16.27
CA CYS A 124 4.15 3.95 -14.97
C CYS A 124 4.30 2.92 -13.83
N ASN A 125 3.47 1.88 -13.82
CA ASN A 125 3.47 0.85 -12.77
C ASN A 125 4.83 0.17 -12.64
N LYS A 126 5.47 -0.19 -13.76
CA LYS A 126 6.79 -0.84 -13.75
C LYS A 126 7.88 0.07 -13.17
N LEU A 127 7.94 1.33 -13.60
CA LEU A 127 8.91 2.30 -13.07
C LEU A 127 8.68 2.60 -11.59
N TRP A 128 7.43 2.87 -11.21
CA TRP A 128 7.10 3.16 -9.81
C TRP A 128 7.36 1.97 -8.91
N LEU A 129 7.13 0.74 -9.37
CA LEU A 129 7.38 -0.46 -8.57
C LEU A 129 8.89 -0.65 -8.35
N HIS A 130 9.70 -0.43 -9.38
CA HIS A 130 11.17 -0.43 -9.24
C HIS A 130 11.64 0.65 -8.26
N ALA A 131 11.15 1.89 -8.40
CA ALA A 131 11.47 2.98 -7.48
C ALA A 131 11.05 2.66 -6.03
N LEU A 132 9.86 2.08 -5.84
CA LEU A 132 9.36 1.64 -4.53
C LEU A 132 10.31 0.63 -3.89
N GLN A 133 10.76 -0.36 -4.65
CA GLN A 133 11.69 -1.40 -4.20
C GLN A 133 13.07 -0.84 -3.86
N LEU A 134 13.62 0.07 -4.68
CA LEU A 134 14.89 0.76 -4.39
C LEU A 134 14.82 1.52 -3.06
N ARG A 135 13.75 2.30 -2.86
CA ARG A 135 13.55 3.06 -1.61
C ARG A 135 13.37 2.14 -0.41
N GLN A 136 12.60 1.06 -0.56
CA GLN A 136 12.38 0.08 0.51
C GLN A 136 13.67 -0.68 0.86
N LYS A 137 14.54 -0.98 -0.11
CA LYS A 137 15.85 -1.59 0.12
C LYS A 137 16.77 -0.66 0.92
N GLY A 138 16.80 0.63 0.57
CA GLY A 138 17.52 1.67 1.32
C GLY A 138 16.88 2.07 2.66
N ASN A 139 15.93 1.29 3.18
CA ASN A 139 15.16 1.54 4.41
C ASN A 139 14.54 2.94 4.49
N ARG A 140 14.12 3.49 3.35
CA ARG A 140 13.40 4.76 3.28
C ARG A 140 11.91 4.52 3.46
N ASN A 141 11.24 5.50 4.05
CA ASN A 141 9.79 5.49 4.16
C ASN A 141 9.13 5.69 2.78
N ILE A 142 8.17 4.83 2.47
CA ILE A 142 7.46 4.76 1.19
C ILE A 142 5.95 5.05 1.26
N HIS A 143 5.42 5.54 2.40
CA HIS A 143 3.96 5.75 2.56
C HIS A 143 3.34 6.60 1.43
N LYS A 144 4.02 7.66 0.97
CA LYS A 144 3.56 8.50 -0.14
C LYS A 144 3.59 7.78 -1.47
N ASP A 145 4.56 6.89 -1.68
CA ASP A 145 4.67 6.13 -2.93
C ASP A 145 3.56 5.08 -3.00
N LEU A 146 3.25 4.42 -1.89
CA LEU A 146 2.10 3.52 -1.77
C LEU A 146 0.78 4.25 -2.06
N LEU A 147 0.61 5.47 -1.54
CA LEU A 147 -0.58 6.27 -1.79
C LEU A 147 -0.73 6.62 -3.28
N ARG A 148 0.37 6.98 -3.96
CA ARG A 148 0.36 7.25 -5.41
C ARG A 148 -0.13 6.05 -6.22
N PHE A 149 0.25 4.83 -5.83
CA PHE A 149 -0.28 3.62 -6.46
C PHE A 149 -1.80 3.50 -6.29
N ALA A 150 -2.32 3.70 -5.07
CA ALA A 150 -3.76 3.67 -4.83
C ALA A 150 -4.50 4.74 -5.67
N GLN A 151 -3.91 5.94 -5.82
CA GLN A 151 -4.46 7.02 -6.64
C GLN A 151 -4.49 6.66 -8.13
N VAL A 152 -3.39 6.14 -8.70
CA VAL A 152 -3.35 5.74 -10.12
C VAL A 152 -4.24 4.55 -10.40
N PHE A 153 -4.26 3.53 -9.53
CA PHE A 153 -5.17 2.39 -9.70
C PHE A 153 -6.65 2.82 -9.61
N SER A 154 -6.97 3.77 -8.74
CA SER A 154 -8.32 4.34 -8.67
C SER A 154 -8.68 5.10 -9.95
N GLN A 155 -7.73 5.89 -10.48
CA GLN A 155 -7.90 6.59 -11.76
C GLN A 155 -8.09 5.61 -12.93
N MET A 156 -7.31 4.53 -12.99
CA MET A 156 -7.47 3.47 -14.00
C MET A 156 -8.88 2.87 -13.96
N ILE A 157 -9.38 2.52 -12.77
CA ILE A 157 -10.75 2.01 -12.61
C ILE A 157 -11.79 3.03 -13.10
N HIS A 158 -11.64 4.31 -12.75
CA HIS A 158 -12.55 5.36 -13.20
C HIS A 158 -12.55 5.53 -14.73
N LEU A 159 -11.39 5.34 -15.37
CA LEU A 159 -11.23 5.36 -16.82
C LEU A 159 -11.60 4.04 -17.50
N ASN A 160 -12.03 3.01 -16.76
CA ASN A 160 -12.25 1.63 -17.21
C ASN A 160 -11.00 0.95 -17.80
N GLU A 161 -9.81 1.38 -17.40
CA GLU A 161 -8.55 0.71 -17.71
C GLU A 161 -8.28 -0.43 -16.72
N PRO A 162 -7.81 -1.61 -17.19
CA PRO A 162 -7.63 -2.78 -16.34
C PRO A 162 -6.44 -2.61 -15.40
N VAL A 163 -6.67 -2.70 -14.09
CA VAL A 163 -5.60 -2.82 -13.09
C VAL A 163 -5.14 -4.27 -13.04
N LYS A 164 -3.84 -4.54 -13.20
CA LYS A 164 -3.31 -5.91 -13.18
C LYS A 164 -3.30 -6.47 -11.74
N PRO A 165 -3.82 -7.69 -11.49
CA PRO A 165 -3.79 -8.29 -10.16
C PRO A 165 -2.38 -8.45 -9.58
N THR A 166 -1.38 -8.70 -10.44
CA THR A 166 0.03 -8.80 -10.05
C THR A 166 0.60 -7.49 -9.52
N ASP A 167 0.16 -6.35 -10.07
CA ASP A 167 0.62 -5.04 -9.61
C ASP A 167 0.04 -4.75 -8.21
N ILE A 168 -1.25 -5.07 -8.00
CA ILE A 168 -1.89 -4.96 -6.68
C ILE A 168 -1.20 -5.87 -5.66
N GLU A 169 -0.93 -7.13 -6.02
CA GLU A 169 -0.21 -8.09 -5.16
C GLU A 169 1.15 -7.55 -4.71
N ASN A 170 1.94 -7.02 -5.66
CA ASN A 170 3.27 -6.49 -5.39
C ASN A 170 3.22 -5.27 -4.46
N VAL A 171 2.31 -4.32 -4.72
CA VAL A 171 2.17 -3.11 -3.88
C VAL A 171 1.64 -3.47 -2.50
N LEU A 172 0.68 -4.41 -2.40
CA LEU A 172 0.21 -4.94 -1.11
C LEU A 172 1.36 -5.55 -0.32
N ASN A 173 2.17 -6.42 -0.93
CA ASN A 173 3.35 -7.01 -0.27
C ASN A 173 4.32 -5.93 0.26
N CYS A 174 4.62 -4.90 -0.55
CA CYS A 174 5.45 -3.78 -0.11
C CYS A 174 4.84 -3.02 1.08
N SER A 175 3.52 -2.81 1.07
CA SER A 175 2.82 -2.15 2.18
C SER A 175 2.78 -2.99 3.47
N VAL A 176 2.68 -4.32 3.40
CA VAL A 176 2.80 -5.20 4.58
C VAL A 176 4.16 -5.01 5.25
N LEU A 177 5.23 -5.06 4.47
CA LEU A 177 6.60 -4.87 4.98
C LEU A 177 6.81 -3.47 5.57
N GLU A 178 6.23 -2.42 4.97
CA GLU A 178 6.34 -1.07 5.52
C GLU A 178 5.57 -0.91 6.84
N ILE A 179 4.39 -1.55 6.97
CA ILE A 179 3.63 -1.57 8.22
C ILE A 179 4.40 -2.32 9.32
N GLU A 180 4.99 -3.48 9.00
CA GLU A 180 5.84 -4.24 9.93
C GLU A 180 7.02 -3.40 10.42
N ARG A 181 7.73 -2.73 9.50
CA ARG A 181 8.83 -1.81 9.83
C ARG A 181 8.33 -0.61 10.64
N GLY A 182 7.15 -0.08 10.32
CA GLY A 182 6.50 1.00 11.07
C GLY A 182 6.26 0.60 12.53
N LEU A 183 5.70 -0.59 12.77
CA LEU A 183 5.50 -1.14 14.12
C LEU A 183 6.83 -1.28 14.88
N ALA A 184 7.88 -1.74 14.20
CA ALA A 184 9.22 -1.86 14.80
C ALA A 184 9.81 -0.48 15.15
N ARG A 185 9.65 0.53 14.28
CA ARG A 185 10.10 1.91 14.53
C ARG A 185 9.37 2.53 15.71
N ILE A 186 8.04 2.40 15.79
CA ILE A 186 7.22 2.94 16.87
C ILE A 186 7.59 2.32 18.23
N LYS A 187 7.97 1.04 18.26
CA LYS A 187 8.42 0.36 19.49
C LYS A 187 9.89 0.65 19.85
N SER A 188 10.66 1.25 18.94
CA SER A 188 12.09 1.48 19.14
C SER A 188 12.33 2.67 20.08
N PRO A 189 13.17 2.54 21.12
CA PRO A 189 13.51 3.65 22.01
C PRO A 189 14.42 4.69 21.35
N VAL A 190 14.92 4.43 20.14
CA VAL A 190 15.87 5.30 19.41
C VAL A 190 15.16 6.24 18.43
N GLU A 191 13.86 6.03 18.17
CA GLU A 191 13.11 6.87 17.23
C GLU A 191 12.96 8.29 17.78
N MET A 192 13.56 9.26 17.09
CA MET A 192 13.58 10.66 17.53
C MET A 192 12.26 11.38 17.25
N ASP A 193 11.49 10.93 16.24
CA ASP A 193 10.20 11.52 15.85
C ASP A 193 9.10 10.46 15.79
N ILE A 194 8.66 10.03 16.97
CA ILE A 194 7.59 9.03 17.13
C ILE A 194 6.27 9.52 16.51
N GLN A 195 6.00 10.82 16.53
CA GLN A 195 4.76 11.37 16.01
C GLN A 195 4.70 11.20 14.49
N ALA A 196 5.76 11.61 13.77
CA ALA A 196 5.83 11.40 12.34
C ALA A 196 5.85 9.90 11.99
N ALA A 197 6.55 9.07 12.77
CA ALA A 197 6.53 7.61 12.56
C ALA A 197 5.11 7.02 12.66
N LEU A 198 4.32 7.44 13.65
CA LEU A 198 2.93 7.05 13.81
C LEU A 198 2.05 7.55 12.66
N ASP A 199 2.17 8.82 12.25
CA ASP A 199 1.39 9.39 11.13
C ASP A 199 1.66 8.65 9.82
N ASN A 200 2.92 8.33 9.54
CA ASN A 200 3.32 7.57 8.37
C ASN A 200 2.80 6.13 8.41
N TYR A 201 2.87 5.49 9.58
CA TYR A 201 2.35 4.14 9.80
C TYR A 201 0.83 4.09 9.58
N GLU A 202 0.05 5.00 10.19
CA GLU A 202 -1.41 5.05 10.01
C GLU A 202 -1.79 5.33 8.56
N SER A 203 -1.10 6.28 7.91
CA SER A 203 -1.30 6.57 6.48
C SER A 203 -1.07 5.33 5.62
N THR A 204 -0.09 4.50 5.97
CA THR A 204 0.19 3.24 5.27
C THR A 204 -0.91 2.20 5.51
N VAL A 205 -1.45 2.12 6.73
CA VAL A 205 -2.60 1.25 7.06
C VAL A 205 -3.85 1.66 6.26
N PHE A 206 -4.14 2.96 6.16
CA PHE A 206 -5.26 3.44 5.34
C PHE A 206 -5.04 3.13 3.85
N THR A 207 -3.84 3.39 3.35
CA THR A 207 -3.46 3.08 1.96
C THR A 207 -3.58 1.59 1.66
N PHE A 208 -3.19 0.72 2.59
CA PHE A 208 -3.40 -0.73 2.46
C PHE A 208 -4.88 -1.04 2.27
N LEU A 209 -5.76 -0.44 3.08
CA LEU A 209 -7.19 -0.65 2.98
C LEU A 209 -7.77 -0.14 1.65
N TYR A 210 -7.23 0.94 1.10
CA TYR A 210 -7.58 1.41 -0.24
C TYR A 210 -7.19 0.37 -1.30
N LEU A 211 -5.99 -0.20 -1.23
CA LEU A 211 -5.53 -1.25 -2.14
C LEU A 211 -6.39 -2.52 -2.04
N VAL A 212 -6.83 -2.88 -0.83
CA VAL A 212 -7.80 -3.98 -0.65
C VAL A 212 -9.13 -3.65 -1.32
N CYS A 213 -9.64 -2.43 -1.16
CA CYS A 213 -10.86 -1.98 -1.85
C CYS A 213 -10.73 -2.02 -3.38
N ILE A 214 -9.59 -1.57 -3.91
CA ILE A 214 -9.27 -1.66 -5.34
C ILE A 214 -9.27 -3.13 -5.78
N SER A 215 -8.66 -4.03 -5.00
CA SER A 215 -8.62 -5.46 -5.30
C SER A 215 -10.00 -6.13 -5.35
N THR A 216 -11.02 -5.61 -4.65
CA THR A 216 -12.39 -6.16 -4.75
C THR A 216 -13.07 -5.78 -6.06
N LYS A 217 -12.59 -4.73 -6.74
CA LYS A 217 -13.09 -4.25 -8.03
C LYS A 217 -12.29 -4.77 -9.22
N THR A 218 -11.15 -5.41 -8.99
CA THR A 218 -10.28 -5.97 -10.03
C THR A 218 -10.68 -7.39 -10.42
N GLN A 219 -10.75 -7.67 -11.72
CA GLN A 219 -10.95 -9.03 -12.22
C GLN A 219 -9.69 -9.88 -11.98
N CYS A 220 -9.84 -11.00 -11.29
CA CYS A 220 -8.74 -11.88 -10.91
C CYS A 220 -9.12 -13.34 -11.18
N SER A 221 -8.16 -14.16 -11.61
CA SER A 221 -8.25 -15.62 -11.52
C SER A 221 -8.22 -16.06 -10.05
N GLU A 222 -8.66 -17.30 -9.77
CA GLU A 222 -8.59 -17.86 -8.41
C GLU A 222 -7.17 -17.87 -7.85
N SER A 223 -6.17 -18.13 -8.71
CA SER A 223 -4.76 -18.15 -8.31
C SER A 223 -4.24 -16.77 -7.91
N GLU A 224 -4.63 -15.72 -8.64
CA GLU A 224 -4.28 -14.33 -8.34
C GLU A 224 -4.97 -13.85 -7.07
N ARG A 225 -6.26 -14.18 -6.93
CA ARG A 225 -7.03 -13.87 -5.73
C ARG A 225 -6.42 -14.51 -4.49
N ALA A 226 -5.96 -15.76 -4.58
CA ALA A 226 -5.30 -16.44 -3.48
C ALA A 226 -3.99 -15.75 -3.05
N ARG A 227 -3.20 -15.23 -4.02
CA ARG A 227 -1.97 -14.50 -3.70
C ARG A 227 -2.24 -13.15 -3.05
N ILE A 228 -3.24 -12.42 -3.52
CA ILE A 228 -3.71 -11.17 -2.87
C ILE A 228 -4.21 -11.46 -1.44
N ASN A 229 -5.06 -12.48 -1.27
CA ASN A 229 -5.58 -12.88 0.03
C ASN A 229 -4.48 -13.28 1.00
N LYS A 230 -3.38 -13.89 0.51
CA LYS A 230 -2.20 -14.20 1.32
C LYS A 230 -1.58 -12.92 1.91
N GLN A 231 -1.48 -11.83 1.16
CA GLN A 231 -0.94 -10.57 1.69
C GLN A 231 -1.88 -9.94 2.72
N ILE A 232 -3.20 -10.01 2.48
CA ILE A 232 -4.21 -9.56 3.43
C ILE A 232 -4.13 -10.37 4.74
N TYR A 233 -4.05 -11.69 4.63
CA TYR A 233 -3.87 -12.60 5.76
C TYR A 233 -2.59 -12.28 6.56
N ASN A 234 -1.46 -12.09 5.87
CA ASN A 234 -0.19 -11.74 6.51
C ASN A 234 -0.32 -10.46 7.34
N LEU A 235 -0.96 -9.42 6.78
CA LEU A 235 -1.16 -8.17 7.52
C LEU A 235 -2.10 -8.34 8.71
N ILE A 236 -3.21 -9.06 8.55
CA ILE A 236 -4.14 -9.34 9.65
C ILE A 236 -3.41 -9.98 10.83
N HIS A 237 -2.49 -10.91 10.57
CA HIS A 237 -1.72 -11.60 11.62
C HIS A 237 -0.66 -10.72 12.30
N LEU A 238 -0.26 -9.61 11.67
CA LEU A 238 0.56 -8.58 12.34
C LEU A 238 -0.27 -7.73 13.31
N ASP A 239 -1.60 -7.86 13.28
CA ASP A 239 -2.59 -7.11 14.08
C ASP A 239 -2.31 -5.59 14.14
N PRO A 240 -2.22 -4.89 12.99
CA PRO A 240 -1.98 -3.47 12.99
C PRO A 240 -3.17 -2.74 13.63
N ARG A 241 -2.86 -1.90 14.63
CA ARG A 241 -3.81 -1.03 15.31
C ARG A 241 -3.50 0.43 15.02
N THR A 242 -4.53 1.26 14.83
CA THR A 242 -4.38 2.71 14.83
C THR A 242 -4.13 3.23 16.26
N ARG A 243 -3.88 4.54 16.41
CA ARG A 243 -3.80 5.24 17.70
C ARG A 243 -5.06 5.07 18.55
N GLU A 244 -6.21 4.92 17.90
CA GLU A 244 -7.49 4.64 18.54
C GLU A 244 -7.69 3.15 18.85
N GLY A 245 -6.69 2.30 18.61
CA GLY A 245 -6.79 0.85 18.79
C GLY A 245 -7.63 0.14 17.72
N SER A 246 -8.09 0.85 16.70
CA SER A 246 -8.93 0.29 15.63
C SER A 246 -8.14 -0.74 14.81
N SER A 247 -8.70 -1.93 14.64
CA SER A 247 -8.20 -2.93 13.67
C SER A 247 -8.62 -2.59 12.23
N LEU A 248 -8.07 -3.30 11.25
CA LEU A 248 -8.51 -3.20 9.84
C LEU A 248 -10.02 -3.41 9.68
N LEU A 249 -10.61 -4.31 10.47
CA LEU A 249 -12.05 -4.56 10.43
C LEU A 249 -12.87 -3.39 10.98
N HIS A 250 -12.37 -2.69 12.01
CA HIS A 250 -12.99 -1.44 12.47
C HIS A 250 -12.95 -0.39 11.36
N LEU A 251 -11.81 -0.21 10.71
CA LEU A 251 -11.65 0.76 9.63
C LEU A 251 -12.56 0.45 8.42
N ALA A 252 -12.70 -0.83 8.06
CA ALA A 252 -13.56 -1.25 6.96
C ALA A 252 -15.05 -0.95 7.19
N VAL A 253 -15.50 -0.93 8.45
CA VAL A 253 -16.89 -0.68 8.82
C VAL A 253 -17.15 0.74 9.36
N ASN A 254 -16.11 1.55 9.54
CA ASN A 254 -16.21 2.89 10.10
C ASN A 254 -16.45 3.92 9.00
N PRO A 255 -17.55 4.70 9.03
CA PRO A 255 -17.78 5.81 8.09
C PRO A 255 -16.78 6.97 8.23
N GLY A 256 -16.10 7.07 9.37
CA GLY A 256 -15.09 8.08 9.65
C GLY A 256 -13.68 7.68 9.19
N THR A 257 -13.50 6.49 8.60
CA THR A 257 -12.21 6.11 8.02
C THR A 257 -11.85 7.11 6.93
N PRO A 258 -10.68 7.78 7.02
CA PRO A 258 -10.29 8.77 6.03
C PRO A 258 -10.14 8.10 4.67
N VAL A 259 -10.47 8.85 3.63
CA VAL A 259 -10.21 8.50 2.22
C VAL A 259 -9.56 9.71 1.58
N ASP A 260 -8.55 9.49 0.74
CA ASP A 260 -7.83 10.57 0.10
C ASP A 260 -8.66 11.19 -1.04
N ASP A 261 -8.72 12.53 -1.05
CA ASP A 261 -9.61 13.26 -1.97
C ASP A 261 -9.19 13.14 -3.44
N PHE A 262 -7.94 12.78 -3.72
CA PHE A 262 -7.41 12.73 -5.07
C PHE A 262 -7.63 11.36 -5.71
N HIS A 263 -8.63 11.26 -6.59
CA HIS A 263 -9.09 10.04 -7.31
C HIS A 263 -9.59 8.89 -6.43
N THR A 264 -9.12 8.72 -5.18
CA THR A 264 -9.48 7.54 -4.38
C THR A 264 -10.89 7.59 -3.83
N ASN A 265 -11.47 8.78 -3.57
CA ASN A 265 -12.85 8.92 -3.09
C ASN A 265 -13.93 8.34 -4.02
N ASP A 266 -13.68 8.29 -5.34
CA ASP A 266 -14.63 7.72 -6.30
C ASP A 266 -14.65 6.17 -6.26
N VAL A 267 -13.56 5.57 -5.75
CA VAL A 267 -13.36 4.13 -5.76
C VAL A 267 -13.44 3.53 -4.36
N CYS A 268 -12.86 4.20 -3.38
CA CYS A 268 -12.79 3.76 -1.99
C CYS A 268 -13.85 4.51 -1.18
N CYS A 269 -14.76 3.76 -0.57
CA CYS A 269 -15.73 4.31 0.37
C CYS A 269 -15.88 3.34 1.54
N PHE A 270 -16.00 3.90 2.75
CA PHE A 270 -16.26 3.15 3.97
C PHE A 270 -17.54 3.67 4.63
N PRO A 271 -18.39 2.81 5.19
CA PRO A 271 -18.26 1.35 5.36
C PRO A 271 -18.30 0.56 4.04
N ASN A 272 -17.53 -0.53 3.92
CA ASN A 272 -17.45 -1.33 2.70
C ASN A 272 -17.75 -2.81 2.94
N ALA A 273 -18.87 -3.31 2.42
CA ALA A 273 -19.30 -4.70 2.63
C ALA A 273 -18.35 -5.74 1.99
N GLN A 274 -17.81 -5.45 0.80
CA GLN A 274 -16.92 -6.38 0.11
C GLN A 274 -15.56 -6.49 0.82
N VAL A 275 -14.98 -5.35 1.22
CA VAL A 275 -13.73 -5.32 2.00
C VAL A 275 -13.94 -5.99 3.36
N THR A 276 -15.04 -5.71 4.05
CA THR A 276 -15.38 -6.36 5.32
C THR A 276 -15.41 -7.87 5.17
N LYS A 277 -16.16 -8.39 4.19
CA LYS A 277 -16.24 -9.83 3.91
C LYS A 277 -14.87 -10.42 3.58
N LEU A 278 -14.09 -9.74 2.75
CA LEU A 278 -12.75 -10.21 2.38
C LEU A 278 -11.79 -10.28 3.59
N LEU A 279 -11.82 -9.30 4.48
CA LEU A 279 -11.04 -9.31 5.72
C LEU A 279 -11.45 -10.48 6.63
N LEU A 280 -12.76 -10.74 6.76
CA LEU A 280 -13.31 -11.87 7.51
C LEU A 280 -12.90 -13.22 6.91
N ASP A 281 -13.02 -13.37 5.59
CA ASP A 281 -12.59 -14.56 4.86
C ASP A 281 -11.07 -14.82 5.02
N CYS A 282 -10.29 -13.75 5.21
CA CYS A 282 -8.85 -13.82 5.50
C CYS A 282 -8.52 -13.97 7.00
N GLY A 283 -9.52 -14.18 7.87
CA GLY A 283 -9.32 -14.48 9.29
C GLY A 283 -9.19 -13.26 10.20
N ALA A 284 -9.72 -12.10 9.81
CA ALA A 284 -9.81 -10.95 10.72
C ALA A 284 -10.64 -11.30 11.96
N ASP A 285 -10.16 -10.92 13.15
CA ASP A 285 -10.89 -11.12 14.40
C ASP A 285 -12.16 -10.25 14.41
N THR A 286 -13.31 -10.93 14.33
CA THR A 286 -14.65 -10.33 14.36
C THR A 286 -14.96 -9.59 15.65
N ASN A 287 -14.31 -9.98 16.74
CA ASN A 287 -14.55 -9.49 18.09
C ASN A 287 -13.37 -8.65 18.61
N ALA A 288 -12.45 -8.26 17.73
CA ALA A 288 -11.41 -7.29 18.04
C ALA A 288 -12.04 -6.05 18.68
N VAL A 289 -11.34 -5.40 19.61
CA VAL A 289 -11.81 -4.18 20.25
C VAL A 289 -10.87 -3.00 19.99
N ASP A 290 -11.44 -1.82 19.86
CA ASP A 290 -10.71 -0.54 19.82
C ASP A 290 -10.31 -0.06 21.23
N ALA A 291 -9.71 1.14 21.32
CA ALA A 291 -9.30 1.73 22.59
C ALA A 291 -10.47 2.06 23.53
N GLU A 292 -11.70 2.21 23.01
CA GLU A 292 -12.91 2.42 23.79
C GLU A 292 -13.62 1.09 24.14
N GLY A 293 -13.05 -0.04 23.73
CA GLY A 293 -13.64 -1.37 23.91
C GLY A 293 -14.79 -1.66 22.94
N ASN A 294 -15.00 -0.83 21.91
CA ASN A 294 -16.00 -1.09 20.88
C ASN A 294 -15.48 -2.20 19.97
N SER A 295 -16.36 -3.12 19.59
CA SER A 295 -16.11 -4.08 18.50
C SER A 295 -16.55 -3.52 17.14
N PRO A 296 -16.22 -4.14 15.99
CA PRO A 296 -16.72 -3.71 14.69
C PRO A 296 -18.26 -3.59 14.65
N LEU A 297 -18.98 -4.47 15.38
CA LEU A 297 -20.44 -4.36 15.53
C LEU A 297 -20.86 -3.08 16.27
N HIS A 298 -20.13 -2.63 17.29
CA HIS A 298 -20.42 -1.36 17.98
C HIS A 298 -20.21 -0.15 17.08
N VAL A 299 -19.29 -0.22 16.12
CA VAL A 299 -18.98 0.89 15.20
C VAL A 299 -20.04 0.98 14.10
N ILE A 300 -20.33 -0.12 13.41
CA ILE A 300 -21.23 -0.09 12.24
C ILE A 300 -22.68 0.32 12.60
N VAL A 301 -23.14 0.03 13.82
CA VAL A 301 -24.51 0.32 14.28
C VAL A 301 -24.75 1.79 14.59
N GLN A 302 -23.68 2.59 14.68
CA GLN A 302 -23.76 4.04 14.83
C GLN A 302 -23.92 4.76 13.49
N TYR A 303 -23.81 4.03 12.37
CA TYR A 303 -23.91 4.56 11.03
C TYR A 303 -25.32 5.12 10.74
N ASN A 304 -25.39 6.44 10.53
CA ASN A 304 -26.64 7.20 10.36
C ASN A 304 -26.71 7.90 8.99
N ARG A 305 -26.47 7.15 7.91
CA ARG A 305 -26.53 7.66 6.52
C ARG A 305 -27.84 7.24 5.82
N PRO A 306 -28.22 7.88 4.70
CA PRO A 306 -29.52 7.69 4.07
C PRO A 306 -29.83 6.24 3.67
N ILE A 307 -31.13 5.99 3.47
CA ILE A 307 -31.77 4.68 3.27
C ILE A 307 -31.15 3.85 2.12
N SER A 308 -30.50 4.49 1.14
CA SER A 308 -29.80 3.83 0.02
C SER A 308 -28.67 2.90 0.46
N ASP A 309 -28.08 3.14 1.63
CA ASP A 309 -26.98 2.33 2.18
C ASP A 309 -27.47 1.19 3.10
N PHE A 310 -28.78 0.95 3.15
CA PHE A 310 -29.36 -0.17 3.91
C PHE A 310 -28.77 -1.52 3.50
N LEU A 311 -28.58 -1.75 2.20
CA LEU A 311 -28.01 -3.01 1.71
C LEU A 311 -26.58 -3.21 2.18
N THR A 312 -25.77 -2.15 2.19
CA THR A 312 -24.39 -2.18 2.68
C THR A 312 -24.36 -2.45 4.18
N LEU A 313 -25.18 -1.75 4.96
CA LEU A 313 -25.33 -1.97 6.39
C LEU A 313 -25.76 -3.41 6.71
N HIS A 314 -26.80 -3.90 6.02
CA HIS A 314 -27.30 -5.26 6.15
C HIS A 314 -26.22 -6.29 5.82
N ALA A 315 -25.53 -6.15 4.69
CA ALA A 315 -24.48 -7.06 4.26
C ALA A 315 -23.31 -7.11 5.26
N ILE A 316 -22.90 -5.95 5.81
CA ILE A 316 -21.83 -5.88 6.83
C ILE A 316 -22.28 -6.58 8.12
N ILE A 317 -23.46 -6.25 8.64
CA ILE A 317 -23.97 -6.85 9.89
C ILE A 317 -24.12 -8.37 9.72
N VAL A 318 -24.70 -8.83 8.61
CA VAL A 318 -24.83 -10.27 8.32
C VAL A 318 -23.47 -10.93 8.25
N SER A 319 -22.50 -10.36 7.51
CA SER A 319 -21.16 -10.94 7.40
C SER A 319 -20.46 -11.04 8.76
N LEU A 320 -20.59 -10.01 9.61
CA LEU A 320 -20.03 -10.03 10.96
C LEU A 320 -20.69 -11.10 11.84
N VAL A 321 -22.02 -11.22 11.81
CA VAL A 321 -22.76 -12.21 12.61
C VAL A 321 -22.46 -13.63 12.13
N GLU A 322 -22.43 -13.87 10.82
CA GLU A 322 -22.07 -15.17 10.23
C GLU A 322 -20.64 -15.58 10.59
N ALA A 323 -19.72 -14.60 10.67
CA ALA A 323 -18.34 -14.83 11.10
C ALA A 323 -18.20 -14.99 12.64
N GLY A 324 -19.28 -14.86 13.41
CA GLY A 324 -19.30 -15.12 14.86
C GLY A 324 -19.14 -13.88 15.75
N ALA A 325 -19.50 -12.69 15.26
CA ALA A 325 -19.45 -11.48 16.06
C ALA A 325 -20.44 -11.53 17.25
N HIS A 326 -19.95 -11.15 18.43
CA HIS A 326 -20.70 -11.18 19.68
C HIS A 326 -21.51 -9.90 19.88
N ALA A 327 -22.83 -10.09 19.96
CA ALA A 327 -23.84 -9.05 20.15
C ALA A 327 -23.93 -8.51 21.58
N ASP A 328 -23.36 -9.26 22.52
CA ASP A 328 -23.46 -9.07 23.96
C ASP A 328 -22.18 -8.48 24.57
N MET A 329 -21.12 -8.32 23.77
CA MET A 329 -19.92 -7.59 24.19
C MET A 329 -20.29 -6.21 24.68
N THR A 330 -19.76 -5.81 25.83
CA THR A 330 -19.91 -4.45 26.32
C THR A 330 -18.62 -3.69 26.12
N ASN A 331 -18.70 -2.48 25.60
CA ASN A 331 -17.56 -1.58 25.56
C ASN A 331 -17.17 -1.05 26.97
N LYS A 332 -16.16 -0.17 27.07
CA LYS A 332 -15.73 0.40 28.36
C LYS A 332 -16.80 1.24 29.07
N GLN A 333 -17.85 1.65 28.34
CA GLN A 333 -19.02 2.37 28.89
C GLN A 333 -20.11 1.41 29.39
N GLY A 334 -19.90 0.09 29.31
CA GLY A 334 -20.88 -0.93 29.66
C GLY A 334 -22.03 -1.06 28.67
N LYS A 335 -21.90 -0.49 27.47
CA LYS A 335 -22.93 -0.50 26.42
C LYS A 335 -22.67 -1.63 25.44
N THR A 336 -23.73 -2.34 25.05
CA THR A 336 -23.70 -3.33 23.96
C THR A 336 -23.81 -2.66 22.59
N PRO A 337 -23.56 -3.37 21.46
CA PRO A 337 -23.85 -2.85 20.13
C PRO A 337 -25.31 -2.39 19.98
N LEU A 338 -26.25 -3.13 20.58
CA LEU A 338 -27.66 -2.76 20.55
C LEU A 338 -27.91 -1.43 21.27
N ASP A 339 -27.26 -1.19 22.41
CA ASP A 339 -27.37 0.08 23.17
C ASP A 339 -26.72 1.26 22.45
N LYS A 340 -25.75 1.00 21.56
CA LYS A 340 -25.09 1.99 20.71
C LYS A 340 -25.83 2.26 19.40
N SER A 341 -26.88 1.50 19.08
CA SER A 341 -27.65 1.67 17.84
C SER A 341 -28.30 3.06 17.79
N THR A 342 -28.00 3.82 16.75
CA THR A 342 -28.53 5.19 16.57
C THR A 342 -29.83 5.21 15.77
N THR A 343 -30.14 4.13 15.05
CA THR A 343 -31.32 4.04 14.19
C THR A 343 -32.17 2.80 14.53
N GLY A 344 -33.48 2.88 14.31
CA GLY A 344 -34.37 1.72 14.45
C GLY A 344 -34.06 0.62 13.43
N VAL A 345 -33.46 0.97 12.29
CA VAL A 345 -33.08 0.01 11.25
C VAL A 345 -31.93 -0.89 11.72
N SER A 346 -30.83 -0.31 12.22
CA SER A 346 -29.74 -1.10 12.81
C SER A 346 -30.25 -1.94 13.98
N GLU A 347 -31.14 -1.41 14.81
CA GLU A 347 -31.75 -2.15 15.91
C GLU A 347 -32.54 -3.38 15.44
N ILE A 348 -33.38 -3.23 14.41
CA ILE A 348 -34.14 -4.33 13.80
C ILE A 348 -33.19 -5.36 13.20
N LEU A 349 -32.15 -4.92 12.47
CA LEU A 349 -31.19 -5.82 11.84
C LEU A 349 -30.43 -6.65 12.86
N LEU A 350 -29.93 -6.03 13.92
CA LEU A 350 -29.29 -6.76 15.02
C LEU A 350 -30.29 -7.75 15.64
N LYS A 351 -31.50 -7.31 16.02
CA LYS A 351 -32.51 -8.18 16.63
C LYS A 351 -32.95 -9.36 15.75
N THR A 352 -33.04 -9.16 14.44
CA THR A 352 -33.49 -10.19 13.48
C THR A 352 -32.39 -11.19 13.13
N GLN A 353 -31.15 -10.72 12.95
CA GLN A 353 -30.01 -11.58 12.62
C GLN A 353 -29.42 -12.27 13.85
N MET A 354 -29.62 -11.72 15.05
CA MET A 354 -29.14 -12.29 16.31
C MET A 354 -30.11 -13.33 16.85
N LYS A 355 -30.05 -14.55 16.31
CA LYS A 355 -30.52 -15.72 17.07
C LYS A 355 -29.53 -15.97 18.21
N MET A 356 -29.81 -15.41 19.38
CA MET A 356 -28.96 -15.54 20.56
C MET A 356 -28.71 -17.02 20.83
N SER A 357 -27.45 -17.45 20.75
CA SER A 357 -27.11 -18.83 21.08
C SER A 357 -27.35 -19.06 22.58
N LEU A 358 -27.69 -20.29 22.97
CA LEU A 358 -27.83 -20.65 24.39
C LEU A 358 -26.53 -20.36 25.16
N LYS A 359 -25.37 -20.44 24.50
CA LYS A 359 -24.07 -20.12 25.09
C LYS A 359 -23.96 -18.63 25.46
N CYS A 360 -24.39 -17.73 24.58
CA CYS A 360 -24.44 -16.28 24.85
C CYS A 360 -25.43 -15.96 25.98
N LEU A 361 -26.61 -16.61 25.98
CA LEU A 361 -27.59 -16.47 27.07
C LEU A 361 -27.03 -16.92 28.42
N ALA A 362 -26.28 -18.04 28.44
CA ALA A 362 -25.65 -18.55 29.64
C ALA A 362 -24.51 -17.65 30.13
N ALA A 363 -23.62 -17.18 29.24
CA ALA A 363 -22.54 -16.24 29.58
C ALA A 363 -23.10 -14.92 30.15
N ARG A 364 -24.14 -14.38 29.52
CA ARG A 364 -24.85 -13.20 30.01
C ARG A 364 -25.47 -13.43 31.38
N ALA A 365 -26.09 -14.59 31.64
CA ALA A 365 -26.65 -14.89 32.96
C ALA A 365 -25.55 -14.99 34.03
N VAL A 366 -24.44 -15.66 33.73
CA VAL A 366 -23.25 -15.75 34.61
C VAL A 366 -22.75 -14.36 34.99
N ARG A 367 -22.64 -13.44 34.03
CA ARG A 367 -22.21 -12.06 34.28
C ARG A 367 -23.26 -11.24 35.05
N THR A 368 -24.53 -11.32 34.65
CA THR A 368 -25.64 -10.57 35.27
C THR A 368 -25.79 -10.90 36.75
N TYR A 369 -25.66 -12.18 37.11
CA TYR A 369 -25.78 -12.65 38.49
C TYR A 369 -24.43 -12.77 39.21
N ASN A 370 -23.34 -12.28 38.59
CA ASN A 370 -21.97 -12.32 39.10
C ASN A 370 -21.57 -13.71 39.65
N ILE A 371 -21.91 -14.76 38.89
CA ILE A 371 -21.67 -16.15 39.28
C ILE A 371 -20.17 -16.43 39.21
N ASN A 372 -19.59 -17.01 40.27
CA ASN A 372 -18.18 -17.36 40.27
C ASN A 372 -17.92 -18.62 39.42
N TYR A 373 -17.24 -18.48 38.29
CA TYR A 373 -17.00 -19.57 37.32
C TYR A 373 -15.52 -19.94 37.13
N LYS A 374 -14.58 -19.19 37.73
CA LYS A 374 -13.13 -19.39 37.53
C LYS A 374 -12.69 -20.75 38.08
N ARG A 375 -12.01 -21.53 37.26
CA ARG A 375 -11.56 -22.93 37.46
C ARG A 375 -12.69 -23.95 37.65
N GLN A 376 -13.92 -23.59 37.32
CA GLN A 376 -15.09 -24.47 37.45
C GLN A 376 -15.63 -24.96 36.10
N ILE A 377 -15.24 -24.30 35.01
CA ILE A 377 -15.61 -24.65 33.64
C ILE A 377 -14.35 -24.81 32.79
N PRO A 378 -14.41 -25.52 31.65
CA PRO A 378 -13.29 -25.63 30.72
C PRO A 378 -12.75 -24.25 30.32
N HIS A 379 -11.43 -24.13 30.12
CA HIS A 379 -10.77 -22.85 29.81
C HIS A 379 -11.37 -22.15 28.57
N THR A 380 -11.80 -22.92 27.58
CA THR A 380 -12.47 -22.41 26.37
C THR A 380 -13.82 -21.76 26.65
N LEU A 381 -14.52 -22.20 27.71
CA LEU A 381 -15.77 -21.58 28.17
C LEU A 381 -15.50 -20.41 29.12
N GLU A 382 -14.41 -20.44 29.89
CA GLU A 382 -13.99 -19.29 30.70
C GLU A 382 -13.73 -18.06 29.84
N GLU A 383 -13.00 -18.21 28.73
CA GLU A 383 -12.77 -17.14 27.76
C GLU A 383 -14.09 -16.57 27.24
N HIS A 384 -15.06 -17.43 26.91
CA HIS A 384 -16.37 -17.02 26.41
C HIS A 384 -17.24 -16.32 27.47
N THR A 385 -17.07 -16.66 28.75
CA THR A 385 -17.77 -15.99 29.88
C THR A 385 -17.07 -14.74 30.39
N ARG A 386 -15.85 -14.43 29.91
CA ARG A 386 -15.13 -13.19 30.21
C ARG A 386 -15.55 -12.02 29.33
N ILE A 387 -16.20 -12.30 28.20
CA ILE A 387 -16.63 -11.34 27.17
C ILE A 387 -17.71 -10.38 27.71
#